data_AF-A0A1M2VHU7-F1
#
_entry.id   AF-A0A1M2VHU7-F1
#
_cell.length_a   1.000
_cell.length_b   1.000
_cell.length_c   1.000
_cell.angle_alpha   90.00
_cell.angle_beta   90.00
_cell.angle_gamma   90.00
#
_symmetry.space_group_name_H-M   'P 1'
#
loop_
_entity.id
_entity.type
_entity.pdbx_description
1 polymer ?
#
loop_
_entity_poly.entity_id
_entity_poly.type
_entity_poly.pdbx_seq_one_letter_code
_entity_poly.pdbx_strand_id
1 'polypeptide(L)'
;MSLARPLIPSTPFKRPFPLEIFLVIRATIPLGDIRTHVCFYKTHPRITAMYDSEKNDDDFWRRVCWHSGIGALNKDYLEDPHCWRDIAVEVIEKDGFCKHPRCGEGLLNYNSRRMERVAGWFKPLTVFSDWKDDLYTASDSESDEGLSSAPMDVDNAGDDESEDDPPHLIPHRVLAGIKFRDRPSGGYYSVREDTLLRPLNEAEEVYGGSALLQDHLLVQRSFATDIPVNRICVGEMGGHEFTEEIVKRRTGVTVLDVVTTIYADLDLRLTEDEQSQLAHHLNLSFNSNGLTKEDVYARFHTLRDALNECHINEFYYDGTVINGAPMFIPNLQED
;
A
#
# COMPACT_ATOMS: atom_id res chain seq x y z
N MET A 1 -56.89 46.87 -3.25
CA MET A 1 -55.83 47.24 -2.28
C MET A 1 -55.03 45.99 -1.96
N SER A 2 -53.85 45.84 -2.56
CA SER A 2 -52.96 44.71 -2.35
C SER A 2 -52.01 45.03 -1.20
N LEU A 3 -52.08 44.27 -0.11
CA LEU A 3 -51.17 44.41 1.03
C LEU A 3 -49.85 43.73 0.65
N ALA A 4 -48.85 44.55 0.29
CA ALA A 4 -47.49 44.07 0.10
C ALA A 4 -46.96 43.49 1.42
N ARG A 5 -46.67 42.19 1.42
CA ARG A 5 -45.97 41.52 2.53
C ARG A 5 -44.58 42.15 2.67
N PRO A 6 -44.17 42.59 3.88
CA PRO A 6 -42.83 43.08 4.08
C PRO A 6 -41.84 41.93 3.85
N LEU A 7 -40.90 42.13 2.92
CA LEU A 7 -39.75 41.27 2.72
C LEU A 7 -38.92 41.32 4.01
N ILE A 8 -38.97 40.25 4.80
CA ILE A 8 -38.06 40.06 5.93
C ILE A 8 -36.65 40.10 5.34
N PRO A 9 -35.74 40.95 5.84
CA PRO A 9 -34.35 40.92 5.40
C PRO A 9 -33.79 39.55 5.77
N SER A 10 -33.55 38.70 4.77
CA SER A 10 -32.90 37.42 4.95
C SER A 10 -31.41 37.66 5.19
N THR A 11 -31.04 38.24 6.34
CA THR A 11 -29.67 38.11 6.79
C THR A 11 -29.49 36.65 7.18
N PRO A 12 -28.67 35.86 6.45
CA PRO A 12 -28.44 34.47 6.81
C PRO A 12 -27.98 34.41 8.26
N PHE A 13 -28.46 33.41 9.01
CA PHE A 13 -28.16 33.20 10.42
C PHE A 13 -26.65 33.37 10.69
N LYS A 14 -26.27 34.49 11.30
CA LYS A 14 -24.86 34.82 11.63
C LYS A 14 -24.34 34.12 12.89
N ARG A 15 -25.10 33.19 13.46
CA ARG A 15 -24.65 32.45 14.65
C ARG A 15 -24.01 31.14 14.19
N PRO A 16 -22.70 30.95 14.41
CA PRO A 16 -22.06 29.68 14.09
C PRO A 16 -22.67 28.59 14.96
N PHE A 17 -22.74 27.36 14.44
CA PHE A 17 -23.13 26.20 15.24
C PHE A 17 -22.17 26.00 16.43
N PRO A 18 -22.67 25.49 17.57
CA PRO A 18 -21.82 25.06 18.67
C PRO A 18 -20.83 23.97 18.25
N LEU A 19 -19.63 23.96 18.85
CA LEU A 19 -18.57 22.99 18.54
C LEU A 19 -18.99 21.55 18.87
N GLU A 20 -19.82 21.39 19.88
CA GLU A 20 -20.38 20.12 20.35
C GLU A 20 -21.17 19.39 19.25
N ILE A 21 -21.87 20.15 18.39
CA ILE A 21 -22.60 19.57 17.26
C ILE A 21 -21.62 18.99 16.23
N PHE A 22 -20.49 19.67 15.97
CA PHE A 22 -19.48 19.16 15.05
C PHE A 22 -18.74 17.94 15.62
N LEU A 23 -18.51 17.89 16.93
CA LEU A 23 -17.97 16.70 17.61
C LEU A 23 -18.91 15.51 17.47
N VAL A 24 -20.22 15.71 17.68
CA VAL A 24 -21.22 14.65 17.49
C VAL A 24 -21.23 14.17 16.04
N ILE A 25 -21.23 15.08 15.06
CA ILE A 25 -21.17 14.72 13.63
C ILE A 25 -19.88 13.91 13.36
N ARG A 26 -18.73 14.37 13.82
CA ARG A 26 -17.44 13.66 13.67
C ARG A 26 -17.52 12.23 14.21
N ALA A 27 -18.08 12.06 15.42
CA ALA A 27 -18.19 10.77 16.08
C ALA A 27 -19.14 9.78 15.36
N THR A 28 -20.04 10.28 14.52
CA THR A 28 -20.92 9.43 13.69
C THR A 28 -20.31 8.99 12.36
N ILE A 29 -19.17 9.57 11.96
CA ILE A 29 -18.48 9.17 10.72
C ILE A 29 -17.70 7.88 11.01
N PRO A 30 -17.93 6.79 10.27
CA PRO A 30 -17.14 5.57 10.41
C PRO A 30 -15.66 5.82 10.15
N LEU A 31 -14.78 5.20 10.95
CA LEU A 31 -13.33 5.45 10.87
C LEU A 31 -12.73 5.10 9.50
N GLY A 32 -13.28 4.09 8.81
CA GLY A 32 -12.88 3.70 7.46
C GLY A 32 -13.49 4.57 6.33
N ASP A 33 -14.37 5.52 6.65
CA ASP A 33 -14.91 6.51 5.70
C ASP A 33 -14.01 7.77 5.65
N ILE A 34 -12.78 7.55 5.18
CA ILE A 34 -11.78 8.60 5.00
C ILE A 34 -12.27 9.75 4.12
N ARG A 35 -13.13 9.47 3.13
CA ARG A 35 -13.66 10.50 2.24
C ARG A 35 -14.52 11.49 3.02
N THR A 36 -15.44 10.99 3.84
CA THR A 36 -16.29 11.85 4.68
C THR A 36 -15.46 12.57 5.74
N HIS A 37 -14.45 11.93 6.34
CA HIS A 37 -13.53 12.58 7.26
C HIS A 37 -12.78 13.76 6.61
N VAL A 38 -12.16 13.57 5.44
CA VAL A 38 -11.45 14.64 4.73
C VAL A 38 -12.41 15.74 4.26
N CYS A 39 -13.59 15.38 3.76
CA CYS A 39 -14.59 16.38 3.36
C CYS A 39 -15.01 17.23 4.56
N PHE A 40 -15.31 16.60 5.69
CA PHE A 40 -15.71 17.27 6.91
C PHE A 40 -14.59 18.18 7.44
N TYR A 41 -13.36 17.66 7.53
CA TYR A 41 -12.15 18.39 7.91
C TYR A 41 -11.97 19.70 7.12
N LYS A 42 -12.26 19.68 5.81
CA LYS A 42 -12.11 20.85 4.91
C LYS A 42 -13.29 21.82 4.90
N THR A 43 -14.41 21.51 5.54
CA THR A 43 -15.62 22.35 5.45
C THR A 43 -15.48 23.71 6.14
N HIS A 44 -14.74 23.79 7.25
CA HIS A 44 -14.62 25.02 8.03
C HIS A 44 -13.39 25.01 8.97
N PRO A 45 -12.67 26.14 9.18
CA PRO A 45 -11.47 26.19 10.04
C PRO A 45 -11.67 25.71 11.48
N ARG A 46 -12.87 25.87 12.04
CA ARG A 46 -13.21 25.34 13.37
C ARG A 46 -13.25 23.81 13.41
N ILE A 47 -13.65 23.18 12.32
CA ILE A 47 -13.67 21.72 12.20
C ILE A 47 -12.24 21.23 11.97
N THR A 48 -11.44 21.92 11.15
CA THR A 48 -10.00 21.69 10.99
C THR A 48 -9.29 21.68 12.36
N ALA A 49 -9.46 22.75 13.15
CA ALA A 49 -8.87 22.87 14.48
C ALA A 49 -9.31 21.75 15.43
N MET A 50 -10.52 21.19 15.28
CA MET A 50 -10.98 20.06 16.08
C MET A 50 -10.21 18.77 15.77
N TYR A 51 -9.86 18.52 14.51
CA TYR A 51 -8.99 17.39 14.15
C TYR A 51 -7.54 17.65 14.61
N ASP A 52 -7.01 18.85 14.39
CA ASP A 52 -5.61 19.20 14.71
C ASP A 52 -5.35 19.38 16.22
N SER A 53 -6.40 19.56 17.03
CA SER A 53 -6.27 19.75 18.49
C SER A 53 -6.22 18.45 19.29
N GLU A 54 -6.42 17.29 18.64
CA GLU A 54 -6.39 16.01 19.32
C GLU A 54 -4.96 15.66 19.74
N LYS A 55 -4.81 15.06 20.93
CA LYS A 55 -3.51 14.52 21.36
C LYS A 55 -3.19 13.36 20.41
N ASN A 56 -2.20 13.55 19.56
CA ASN A 56 -1.83 12.68 18.44
C ASN A 56 -2.85 12.72 17.28
N ASP A 57 -3.10 13.92 16.74
CA ASP A 57 -3.90 14.13 15.53
C ASP A 57 -3.46 13.26 14.35
N ASP A 58 -2.16 13.07 14.15
CA ASP A 58 -1.63 12.21 13.08
C ASP A 58 -1.91 10.72 13.32
N ASP A 59 -1.94 10.26 14.57
CA ASP A 59 -2.35 8.88 14.89
C ASP A 59 -3.82 8.64 14.52
N PHE A 60 -4.68 9.65 14.66
CA PHE A 60 -6.05 9.57 14.18
C PHE A 60 -6.07 9.38 12.66
N TRP A 61 -5.34 10.21 11.90
CA TRP A 61 -5.29 10.11 10.44
C TRP A 61 -4.65 8.81 9.96
N ARG A 62 -3.61 8.32 10.66
CA ARG A 62 -3.01 7.01 10.42
C ARG A 62 -4.03 5.89 10.56
N ARG A 63 -4.86 5.92 11.62
CA ARG A 63 -5.94 4.94 11.81
C ARG A 63 -7.00 5.04 10.71
N VAL A 64 -7.41 6.25 10.33
CA VAL A 64 -8.33 6.48 9.21
C VAL A 64 -7.78 5.87 7.93
N CYS A 65 -6.52 6.18 7.57
CA CYS A 65 -5.85 5.60 6.40
C CYS A 65 -5.78 4.07 6.49
N TRP A 66 -5.37 3.51 7.63
CA TRP A 66 -5.31 2.06 7.82
C TRP A 66 -6.67 1.40 7.65
N HIS A 67 -7.73 1.94 8.28
CA HIS A 67 -9.08 1.40 8.14
C HIS A 67 -9.58 1.52 6.71
N SER A 68 -9.17 2.53 5.95
CA SER A 68 -9.48 2.65 4.52
C SER A 68 -8.52 1.86 3.60
N GLY A 69 -7.62 1.05 4.16
CA GLY A 69 -6.62 0.27 3.43
C GLY A 69 -5.68 1.16 2.60
N ILE A 70 -5.24 2.29 3.13
CA ILE A 70 -4.33 3.24 2.50
C ILE A 70 -2.99 3.20 3.26
N GLY A 71 -1.92 2.87 2.54
CA GLY A 71 -0.55 2.89 3.04
C GLY A 71 0.25 4.14 2.65
N ALA A 72 1.42 4.27 3.28
CA ALA A 72 2.46 5.20 2.88
C ALA A 72 3.27 4.66 1.70
N LEU A 73 3.87 5.57 0.95
CA LEU A 73 4.79 5.31 -0.16
C LEU A 73 6.20 5.77 0.24
N ASN A 74 7.24 5.30 -0.47
CA ASN A 74 8.64 5.66 -0.19
C ASN A 74 8.95 7.17 -0.25
N LYS A 75 8.06 7.96 -0.88
CA LYS A 75 8.19 9.43 -0.96
C LYS A 75 7.69 10.16 0.30
N ASP A 76 6.97 9.47 1.18
CA ASP A 76 6.32 10.08 2.33
C ASP A 76 7.29 10.11 3.53
N TYR A 77 7.42 11.26 4.16
CA TYR A 77 8.29 11.44 5.33
C TYR A 77 7.52 11.05 6.59
N LEU A 78 7.66 9.80 7.04
CA LEU A 78 6.92 9.27 8.20
C LEU A 78 7.27 9.94 9.53
N GLU A 79 8.39 10.68 9.58
CA GLU A 79 8.79 11.49 10.74
C GLU A 79 8.04 12.84 10.79
N ASP A 80 7.37 13.23 9.71
CA ASP A 80 6.55 14.45 9.69
C ASP A 80 5.30 14.22 10.57
N PRO A 81 5.05 15.08 11.58
CA PRO A 81 3.90 14.96 12.47
C PRO A 81 2.54 15.13 11.79
N HIS A 82 2.50 15.39 10.48
CA HIS A 82 1.26 15.51 9.71
C HIS A 82 1.23 14.61 8.48
N CYS A 83 2.17 13.67 8.38
CA CYS A 83 2.34 12.79 7.22
C CYS A 83 1.01 12.11 6.84
N TRP A 84 0.31 11.50 7.79
CA TRP A 84 -0.88 10.70 7.50
C TRP A 84 -2.09 11.57 7.15
N ARG A 85 -2.21 12.74 7.76
CA ARG A 85 -3.22 13.73 7.35
C ARG A 85 -3.01 14.15 5.91
N ASP A 86 -1.78 14.47 5.54
CA ASP A 86 -1.45 14.94 4.21
C ASP A 86 -1.65 13.84 3.16
N ILE A 87 -1.32 12.58 3.50
CA ILE A 87 -1.66 11.39 2.69
C ILE A 87 -3.18 11.29 2.49
N ALA A 88 -3.97 11.37 3.57
CA ALA A 88 -5.43 11.26 3.51
C ALA A 88 -6.02 12.34 2.59
N VAL A 89 -5.59 13.59 2.77
CA VAL A 89 -6.04 14.72 1.95
C VAL A 89 -5.63 14.53 0.48
N GLU A 90 -4.36 14.18 0.21
CA GLU A 90 -3.85 13.95 -1.15
C GLU A 90 -4.67 12.89 -1.90
N VAL A 91 -4.96 11.77 -1.23
CA VAL A 91 -5.73 10.67 -1.80
C VAL A 91 -7.15 11.09 -2.16
N ILE A 92 -7.83 11.79 -1.25
CA ILE A 92 -9.22 12.18 -1.48
C ILE A 92 -9.34 13.27 -2.54
N GLU A 93 -8.42 14.23 -2.56
CA GLU A 93 -8.42 15.29 -3.56
C GLU A 93 -8.13 14.77 -4.97
N LYS A 94 -7.19 13.85 -5.13
CA LYS A 94 -6.83 13.30 -6.44
C LYS A 94 -7.82 12.26 -6.92
N ASP A 95 -8.16 11.30 -6.05
CA ASP A 95 -8.84 10.08 -6.47
C ASP A 95 -10.07 9.70 -5.65
N GLY A 96 -10.32 10.34 -4.51
CA GLY A 96 -11.47 10.00 -3.65
C GLY A 96 -12.83 10.09 -4.37
N PHE A 97 -12.89 10.89 -5.44
CA PHE A 97 -14.06 11.09 -6.30
C PHE A 97 -13.86 10.53 -7.71
N CYS A 98 -12.81 9.73 -7.93
CA CYS A 98 -12.56 9.07 -9.19
C CYS A 98 -13.76 8.18 -9.54
N LYS A 99 -14.29 8.35 -10.76
CA LYS A 99 -15.43 7.57 -11.25
C LYS A 99 -15.04 6.21 -11.81
N HIS A 100 -13.74 5.90 -11.87
CA HIS A 100 -13.29 4.58 -12.31
C HIS A 100 -13.71 3.56 -11.23
N PRO A 101 -14.43 2.48 -11.57
CA PRO A 101 -14.98 1.54 -10.57
C PRO A 101 -13.95 0.70 -9.81
N ARG A 102 -12.69 0.70 -10.26
CA ARG A 102 -11.55 0.12 -9.55
C ARG A 102 -10.80 1.15 -8.69
N CYS A 103 -11.23 2.41 -8.70
CA CYS A 103 -10.69 3.51 -7.91
C CYS A 103 -11.86 4.22 -7.16
N GLY A 104 -11.57 5.36 -6.55
CA GLY A 104 -12.52 6.21 -5.81
C GLY A 104 -13.29 5.51 -4.70
N GLU A 105 -14.54 5.93 -4.52
CA GLU A 105 -15.43 5.46 -3.45
C GLU A 105 -15.62 3.95 -3.44
N GLY A 106 -15.76 3.35 -4.62
CA GLY A 106 -15.92 1.91 -4.73
C GLY A 106 -14.72 1.15 -4.16
N LEU A 107 -13.50 1.70 -4.30
CA LEU A 107 -12.27 1.10 -3.78
C LEU A 107 -12.11 1.35 -2.29
N LEU A 108 -12.36 2.57 -1.84
CA LEU A 108 -12.36 2.92 -0.42
C LEU A 108 -13.32 2.03 0.39
N ASN A 109 -14.55 1.85 -0.09
CA ASN A 109 -15.53 1.00 0.57
C ASN A 109 -15.12 -0.47 0.59
N TYR A 110 -14.53 -0.97 -0.50
CA TYR A 110 -14.00 -2.33 -0.54
C TYR A 110 -12.86 -2.51 0.46
N ASN A 111 -11.88 -1.61 0.45
CA ASN A 111 -10.75 -1.64 1.36
C ASN A 111 -11.23 -1.59 2.81
N SER A 112 -12.15 -0.66 3.15
CA SER A 112 -12.72 -0.55 4.50
C SER A 112 -13.28 -1.86 5.01
N ARG A 113 -14.13 -2.52 4.23
CA ARG A 113 -14.70 -3.82 4.60
C ARG A 113 -13.65 -4.91 4.75
N ARG A 114 -12.60 -4.91 3.93
CA ARG A 114 -11.51 -5.90 4.04
C ARG A 114 -10.68 -5.65 5.30
N MET A 115 -10.36 -4.39 5.60
CA MET A 115 -9.61 -4.02 6.80
C MET A 115 -10.41 -4.27 8.07
N GLU A 116 -11.72 -4.02 8.08
CA GLU A 116 -12.62 -4.38 9.18
C GLU A 116 -12.62 -5.88 9.46
N ARG A 117 -12.73 -6.72 8.43
CA ARG A 117 -12.62 -8.18 8.59
C ARG A 117 -11.27 -8.56 9.18
N VAL A 118 -10.18 -8.03 8.63
CA VAL A 118 -8.82 -8.32 9.09
C VAL A 118 -8.57 -7.83 10.51
N ALA A 119 -9.20 -6.74 10.94
CA ALA A 119 -9.06 -6.17 12.29
C ALA A 119 -9.50 -7.14 13.41
N GLY A 120 -10.39 -8.08 13.11
CA GLY A 120 -10.80 -9.13 14.06
C GLY A 120 -9.72 -10.20 14.29
N TRP A 121 -8.91 -10.45 13.27
CA TRP A 121 -7.89 -11.53 13.26
C TRP A 121 -6.52 -11.02 13.66
N PHE A 122 -6.15 -9.87 13.11
CA PHE A 122 -4.97 -9.14 13.48
C PHE A 122 -5.45 -8.05 14.40
N LYS A 123 -5.05 -8.08 15.68
CA LYS A 123 -5.10 -6.86 16.49
C LYS A 123 -4.37 -5.81 15.66
N PRO A 124 -5.07 -4.81 15.09
CA PRO A 124 -4.39 -3.74 14.40
C PRO A 124 -3.47 -3.20 15.47
N LEU A 125 -2.14 -3.27 15.25
CA LEU A 125 -1.15 -2.64 16.12
C LEU A 125 -0.71 -3.41 17.40
N THR A 126 -0.43 -4.72 17.40
CA THR A 126 0.56 -5.28 18.38
C THR A 126 2.01 -5.13 17.93
N VAL A 127 2.25 -4.72 16.69
CA VAL A 127 3.54 -4.19 16.22
C VAL A 127 3.70 -2.69 16.59
N PHE A 128 2.63 -2.06 17.10
CA PHE A 128 2.59 -0.63 17.46
C PHE A 128 1.78 -0.39 18.75
N SER A 129 1.76 -1.36 19.67
CA SER A 129 0.82 -1.45 20.81
C SER A 129 1.12 -0.53 22.00
N ASP A 130 2.20 0.25 21.96
CA ASP A 130 2.57 1.15 23.06
C ASP A 130 1.51 2.22 23.35
N TRP A 131 0.52 2.40 22.47
CA TRP A 131 -0.52 3.43 22.62
C TRP A 131 -1.65 3.07 23.60
N LYS A 132 -1.88 1.78 23.90
CA LYS A 132 -3.07 1.38 24.69
C LYS A 132 -2.91 1.57 26.19
N ASP A 133 -1.67 1.68 26.69
CA ASP A 133 -1.41 1.85 28.11
C ASP A 133 -1.63 3.30 28.59
N ASP A 134 -1.56 4.31 27.71
CA ASP A 134 -1.64 5.71 28.11
C ASP A 134 -3.06 6.32 28.19
N LEU A 135 -4.06 5.68 27.57
CA LEU A 135 -5.44 6.20 27.54
C LEU A 135 -6.39 5.55 28.54
N TYR A 136 -6.01 4.41 29.14
CA TYR A 136 -6.84 3.70 30.11
C TYR A 136 -6.21 3.52 31.50
N THR A 137 -4.93 3.84 31.72
CA THR A 137 -4.31 3.75 33.06
C THR A 137 -4.30 5.06 33.85
N ALA A 138 -4.83 6.16 33.29
CA ALA A 138 -4.82 7.48 33.93
C ALA A 138 -6.18 7.96 34.48
N SER A 139 -7.21 7.11 34.57
CA SER A 139 -8.40 7.45 35.39
C SER A 139 -9.13 6.20 35.87
N ASP A 140 -9.03 6.00 37.18
CA ASP A 140 -10.08 5.50 38.06
C ASP A 140 -10.58 4.06 37.87
N SER A 141 -9.96 3.20 38.68
CA SER A 141 -10.65 2.30 39.61
C SER A 141 -12.18 2.39 39.68
N GLU A 142 -12.78 1.21 39.46
CA GLU A 142 -14.01 0.64 40.04
C GLU A 142 -15.39 0.94 39.42
N SER A 143 -16.14 -0.16 39.29
CA SER A 143 -17.59 -0.34 39.01
C SER A 143 -18.05 -0.24 37.55
N ASP A 144 -19.04 -0.97 37.04
CA ASP A 144 -19.69 -2.24 37.36
C ASP A 144 -20.68 -2.51 36.20
N GLU A 145 -21.03 -3.79 36.00
CA GLU A 145 -22.17 -4.38 35.27
C GLU A 145 -22.74 -3.76 33.95
N GLY A 146 -22.65 -4.58 32.88
CA GLY A 146 -23.84 -5.16 32.24
C GLY A 146 -24.76 -4.28 31.41
N LEU A 147 -24.47 -4.11 30.12
CA LEU A 147 -25.48 -3.76 29.11
C LEU A 147 -25.27 -4.54 27.81
N SER A 148 -26.19 -5.48 27.59
CA SER A 148 -26.39 -6.24 26.36
C SER A 148 -26.93 -5.31 25.26
N SER A 149 -26.14 -5.09 24.21
CA SER A 149 -26.55 -4.40 22.99
C SER A 149 -26.89 -5.41 21.90
N ALA A 150 -28.16 -5.37 21.46
CA ALA A 150 -28.72 -6.19 20.40
C ALA A 150 -28.06 -5.94 19.03
N PRO A 151 -27.94 -6.96 18.16
CA PRO A 151 -27.36 -6.79 16.83
C PRO A 151 -28.36 -6.15 15.88
N MET A 152 -27.88 -5.22 15.05
CA MET A 152 -28.60 -4.75 13.87
C MET A 152 -28.45 -5.79 12.76
N ASP A 153 -29.59 -6.34 12.33
CA ASP A 153 -29.71 -7.18 11.14
C ASP A 153 -29.31 -6.38 9.90
N VAL A 154 -28.15 -6.70 9.34
CA VAL A 154 -27.73 -6.29 8.00
C VAL A 154 -27.89 -7.51 7.12
N ASP A 155 -28.77 -7.43 6.12
CA ASP A 155 -29.03 -8.46 5.12
C ASP A 155 -27.73 -8.96 4.48
N ASN A 156 -27.21 -10.07 5.01
CA ASN A 156 -26.02 -10.74 4.51
C ASN A 156 -26.47 -11.95 3.69
N ALA A 157 -26.50 -11.78 2.37
CA ALA A 157 -26.74 -12.87 1.44
C ALA A 157 -25.52 -13.81 1.42
N GLY A 158 -25.56 -14.84 2.26
CA GLY A 158 -25.00 -16.16 2.03
C GLY A 158 -23.53 -16.26 1.66
N ASP A 159 -22.65 -16.04 2.63
CA ASP A 159 -21.35 -16.72 2.69
C ASP A 159 -21.21 -17.27 4.12
N ASP A 160 -21.56 -18.55 4.28
CA ASP A 160 -21.44 -19.34 5.51
C ASP A 160 -19.96 -19.73 5.71
N GLU A 161 -19.07 -18.74 5.74
CA GLU A 161 -17.67 -18.92 6.11
C GLU A 161 -17.61 -19.00 7.64
N SER A 162 -17.29 -20.18 8.18
CA SER A 162 -17.13 -20.39 9.61
C SER A 162 -16.13 -19.40 10.20
N GLU A 163 -16.51 -18.73 11.30
CA GLU A 163 -15.69 -17.72 11.99
C GLU A 163 -14.28 -18.20 12.43
N ASP A 164 -14.01 -19.51 12.37
CA ASP A 164 -12.73 -20.13 12.74
C ASP A 164 -11.74 -20.31 11.58
N ASP A 165 -12.15 -20.11 10.32
CA ASP A 165 -11.24 -20.25 9.19
C ASP A 165 -10.45 -18.95 8.95
N PRO A 166 -9.10 -19.00 8.90
CA PRO A 166 -8.29 -17.82 8.67
C PRO A 166 -8.71 -17.15 7.37
N PRO A 167 -8.72 -15.80 7.32
CA PRO A 167 -9.24 -15.07 6.17
C PRO A 167 -8.48 -15.53 4.92
N HIS A 168 -9.20 -16.15 3.99
CA HIS A 168 -8.62 -16.56 2.72
C HIS A 168 -7.96 -15.34 2.06
N LEU A 169 -6.72 -15.52 1.61
CA LEU A 169 -5.96 -14.52 0.88
C LEU A 169 -6.60 -14.32 -0.51
N ILE A 170 -7.72 -13.59 -0.56
CA ILE A 170 -8.34 -13.20 -1.83
C ILE A 170 -7.47 -12.10 -2.42
N PRO A 171 -6.97 -12.26 -3.66
CA PRO A 171 -6.20 -11.23 -4.34
C PRO A 171 -6.97 -9.91 -4.35
N HIS A 172 -6.26 -8.82 -4.07
CA HIS A 172 -6.84 -7.49 -4.08
C HIS A 172 -7.53 -7.22 -5.42
N ARG A 173 -8.77 -6.75 -5.39
CA ARG A 173 -9.65 -6.68 -6.57
C ARG A 173 -9.08 -5.90 -7.75
N VAL A 174 -8.17 -4.96 -7.49
CA VAL A 174 -7.50 -4.21 -8.54
C VAL A 174 -6.51 -5.10 -9.30
N LEU A 175 -5.77 -6.00 -8.64
CA LEU A 175 -4.86 -6.94 -9.31
C LEU A 175 -5.61 -7.92 -10.22
N ALA A 176 -6.81 -8.33 -9.82
CA ALA A 176 -7.68 -9.13 -10.68
C ALA A 176 -8.12 -8.35 -11.94
N GLY A 177 -8.09 -7.02 -11.89
CA GLY A 177 -8.56 -6.11 -12.93
C GLY A 177 -7.46 -5.33 -13.64
N ILE A 178 -6.17 -5.65 -13.50
CA ILE A 178 -5.14 -4.99 -14.31
C ILE A 178 -4.95 -5.66 -15.67
N LYS A 179 -4.56 -4.86 -16.65
CA LYS A 179 -4.03 -5.29 -17.94
C LYS A 179 -2.66 -4.65 -18.10
N PHE A 180 -1.74 -5.40 -18.66
CA PHE A 180 -0.44 -4.87 -19.02
C PHE A 180 -0.42 -4.47 -20.49
N ARG A 181 0.29 -3.39 -20.80
CA ARG A 181 0.44 -2.94 -22.18
C ARG A 181 1.18 -3.99 -23.00
N ASP A 182 0.69 -4.25 -24.20
CA ASP A 182 1.44 -5.00 -25.18
C ASP A 182 2.59 -4.10 -25.66
N ARG A 183 3.83 -4.34 -25.22
CA ARG A 183 4.95 -3.49 -25.66
C ARG A 183 5.25 -3.82 -27.13
N PRO A 184 5.20 -2.84 -28.04
CA PRO A 184 5.68 -3.04 -29.40
C PRO A 184 7.19 -3.30 -29.34
N SER A 185 7.67 -4.19 -30.20
CA SER A 185 9.09 -4.43 -30.42
C SER A 185 9.78 -3.12 -30.83
N GLY A 186 10.35 -2.38 -29.87
CA GLY A 186 11.08 -1.13 -30.09
C GLY A 186 10.55 0.12 -29.37
N GLY A 187 9.41 0.05 -28.65
CA GLY A 187 8.88 1.19 -27.87
C GLY A 187 9.31 1.14 -26.41
N TYR A 188 9.92 2.21 -25.91
CA TYR A 188 10.24 2.37 -24.48
C TYR A 188 9.07 3.09 -23.79
N TYR A 189 8.31 2.36 -22.98
CA TYR A 189 7.41 2.95 -21.99
C TYR A 189 8.09 2.86 -20.62
N SER A 190 7.85 3.83 -19.76
CA SER A 190 8.29 3.75 -18.37
C SER A 190 7.69 2.52 -17.71
N VAL A 191 8.41 1.88 -16.78
CA VAL A 191 7.90 0.76 -15.97
C VAL A 191 6.56 1.10 -15.31
N ARG A 192 6.39 2.38 -14.92
CA ARG A 192 5.18 2.90 -14.29
C ARG A 192 3.97 2.98 -15.24
N GLU A 193 4.21 2.99 -16.55
CA GLU A 193 3.17 3.02 -17.58
C GLU A 193 2.74 1.64 -18.07
N ASP A 194 3.38 0.57 -17.59
CA ASP A 194 3.17 -0.79 -18.11
C ASP A 194 1.80 -1.36 -17.71
N THR A 195 1.21 -0.85 -16.64
CA THR A 195 -0.09 -1.28 -16.11
C THR A 195 -1.23 -0.31 -16.38
N LEU A 196 -2.35 -0.90 -16.78
CA LEU A 196 -3.63 -0.25 -16.99
C LEU A 196 -4.71 -0.94 -16.15
N LEU A 197 -5.71 -0.20 -15.71
CA LEU A 197 -6.96 -0.74 -15.22
C LEU A 197 -7.78 -1.28 -16.41
N ARG A 198 -8.30 -2.49 -16.28
CA ARG A 198 -9.15 -3.13 -17.29
C ARG A 198 -10.60 -2.67 -17.10
N PRO A 199 -11.29 -2.29 -18.19
CA PRO A 199 -12.73 -2.10 -18.14
C PRO A 199 -13.44 -3.46 -18.07
N LEU A 200 -14.41 -3.59 -17.17
CA LEU A 200 -15.22 -4.80 -16.95
C LEU A 200 -16.62 -4.69 -17.57
N ASN A 201 -17.08 -3.48 -17.87
CA ASN A 201 -18.38 -3.21 -18.45
C ASN A 201 -18.31 -2.03 -19.44
N GLU A 202 -19.36 -1.86 -20.23
CA GLU A 202 -19.45 -0.80 -21.25
C GLU A 202 -19.28 0.61 -20.67
N ALA A 203 -19.75 0.86 -19.44
CA ALA A 203 -19.58 2.15 -18.79
C ALA A 203 -18.11 2.45 -18.47
N GLU A 204 -17.31 1.42 -18.18
CA GLU A 204 -15.87 1.51 -17.96
C GLU A 204 -15.09 1.67 -19.26
N GLU A 205 -15.55 1.08 -20.37
CA GLU A 205 -14.94 1.28 -21.69
C GLU A 205 -15.07 2.75 -22.16
N VAL A 206 -16.14 3.43 -21.72
CA VAL A 206 -16.40 4.84 -22.02
C VAL A 206 -15.68 5.78 -21.00
N TYR A 207 -14.91 5.25 -20.05
CA TYR A 207 -14.16 6.06 -19.10
C TYR A 207 -13.09 6.90 -19.82
N GLY A 208 -13.36 8.21 -19.93
CA GLY A 208 -12.46 9.17 -20.59
C GLY A 208 -11.29 9.66 -19.74
N GLY A 209 -11.12 9.16 -18.51
CA GLY A 209 -9.96 9.46 -17.67
C GLY A 209 -8.79 8.52 -17.96
N SER A 210 -7.63 8.75 -17.32
CA SER A 210 -6.49 7.85 -17.51
C SER A 210 -6.79 6.45 -16.95
N ALA A 211 -6.49 5.42 -17.72
CA ALA A 211 -6.53 4.03 -17.26
C ALA A 211 -5.18 3.57 -16.66
N LEU A 212 -4.12 4.40 -16.73
CA LEU A 212 -2.80 4.04 -16.21
C LEU A 212 -2.81 3.96 -14.69
N LEU A 213 -2.30 2.86 -14.12
CA LEU A 213 -2.27 2.68 -12.67
C LEU A 213 -1.45 3.76 -11.95
N GLN A 214 -0.37 4.25 -12.58
CA GLN A 214 0.45 5.36 -12.08
C GLN A 214 -0.32 6.67 -11.88
N ASP A 215 -1.48 6.83 -12.52
CA ASP A 215 -2.28 8.04 -12.44
C ASP A 215 -3.39 7.92 -11.38
N HIS A 216 -3.54 6.76 -10.74
CA HIS A 216 -4.47 6.51 -9.61
C HIS A 216 -3.66 6.30 -8.33
N LEU A 217 -3.36 7.39 -7.62
CA LEU A 217 -2.72 7.41 -6.31
C LEU A 217 -3.45 6.56 -5.26
N LEU A 218 -4.79 6.60 -5.21
CA LEU A 218 -5.55 5.76 -4.29
C LEU A 218 -5.24 4.28 -4.52
N VAL A 219 -5.13 3.89 -5.78
CA VAL A 219 -4.80 2.52 -6.15
C VAL A 219 -3.39 2.16 -5.69
N GLN A 220 -2.40 3.01 -5.97
CA GLN A 220 -1.01 2.80 -5.52
C GLN A 220 -0.92 2.63 -4.00
N ARG A 221 -1.58 3.52 -3.25
CA ARG A 221 -1.58 3.47 -1.79
C ARG A 221 -2.40 2.32 -1.22
N SER A 222 -3.35 1.75 -1.98
CA SER A 222 -4.09 0.55 -1.56
C SER A 222 -3.24 -0.70 -1.52
N PHE A 223 -2.11 -0.69 -2.22
CA PHE A 223 -1.18 -1.82 -2.26
C PHE A 223 -0.03 -1.69 -1.29
N ALA A 224 0.32 -0.47 -0.86
CA ALA A 224 1.60 -0.18 -0.19
C ALA A 224 2.81 -0.79 -0.92
N THR A 225 2.67 -1.09 -2.22
CA THR A 225 3.72 -1.63 -3.09
C THR A 225 3.82 -0.76 -4.33
N ASP A 226 4.99 -0.79 -4.97
CA ASP A 226 5.16 -0.20 -6.29
C ASP A 226 4.19 -0.79 -7.32
N ILE A 227 4.06 -0.07 -8.44
CA ILE A 227 3.19 -0.45 -9.55
C ILE A 227 3.57 -1.85 -10.04
N PRO A 228 2.62 -2.81 -10.09
CA PRO A 228 2.91 -4.16 -10.51
C PRO A 228 3.45 -4.18 -11.94
N VAL A 229 4.32 -5.14 -12.24
CA VAL A 229 4.89 -5.35 -13.57
C VAL A 229 4.60 -6.77 -14.02
N ASN A 230 4.28 -7.01 -15.29
CA ASN A 230 4.00 -8.38 -15.76
C ASN A 230 5.25 -9.17 -16.07
N ARG A 231 6.39 -8.50 -16.13
CA ARG A 231 7.67 -9.12 -16.34
C ARG A 231 8.76 -8.32 -15.65
N ILE A 232 9.75 -9.03 -15.17
CA ILE A 232 11.02 -8.48 -14.72
C ILE A 232 12.13 -9.32 -15.34
N CYS A 233 13.28 -8.69 -15.52
CA CYS A 233 14.53 -9.39 -15.72
C CYS A 233 15.22 -9.42 -14.35
N VAL A 234 15.51 -10.62 -13.84
CA VAL A 234 16.34 -10.79 -12.65
C VAL A 234 17.78 -10.73 -13.14
N GLY A 235 18.45 -9.62 -12.82
CA GLY A 235 19.85 -9.40 -13.18
C GLY A 235 20.77 -10.41 -12.51
N GLU A 236 22.01 -10.46 -12.98
CA GLU A 236 23.02 -11.39 -12.46
C GLU A 236 23.25 -11.22 -10.95
N MET A 237 23.60 -12.33 -10.30
CA MET A 237 23.98 -12.33 -8.88
C MET A 237 25.44 -12.73 -8.76
N GLY A 238 26.31 -11.76 -8.46
CA GLY A 238 27.76 -12.01 -8.37
C GLY A 238 28.35 -12.58 -9.67
N GLY A 239 27.85 -12.11 -10.82
CA GLY A 239 28.25 -12.59 -12.15
C GLY A 239 27.52 -13.84 -12.64
N HIS A 240 26.69 -14.47 -11.81
CA HIS A 240 25.86 -15.60 -12.24
C HIS A 240 24.59 -15.12 -12.96
N GLU A 241 24.45 -15.46 -14.23
CA GLU A 241 23.22 -15.25 -15.00
C GLU A 241 22.18 -16.33 -14.67
N PHE A 242 21.00 -15.92 -14.22
CA PHE A 242 19.92 -16.86 -13.90
C PHE A 242 19.39 -17.57 -15.16
N THR A 243 19.15 -18.88 -15.04
CA THR A 243 18.59 -19.75 -16.09
C THR A 243 17.26 -19.21 -16.61
N GLU A 244 16.41 -18.71 -15.71
CA GLU A 244 15.20 -17.98 -16.04
C GLU A 244 15.38 -16.48 -15.77
N GLU A 245 16.23 -15.82 -16.56
CA GLU A 245 16.47 -14.37 -16.47
C GLU A 245 15.17 -13.55 -16.53
N ILE A 246 14.20 -13.93 -17.37
CA ILE A 246 12.95 -13.20 -17.55
C ILE A 246 11.78 -13.92 -16.86
N VAL A 247 11.34 -13.36 -15.73
CA VAL A 247 10.15 -13.82 -15.01
C VAL A 247 8.93 -13.11 -15.55
N LYS A 248 7.89 -13.85 -15.96
CA LYS A 248 6.67 -13.28 -16.54
C LYS A 248 5.38 -13.87 -15.97
N ARG A 249 4.43 -13.01 -15.61
CA ARG A 249 3.09 -13.37 -15.11
C ARG A 249 2.01 -12.47 -15.68
N ARG A 250 0.87 -13.08 -16.04
CA ARG A 250 -0.30 -12.33 -16.58
C ARG A 250 -0.97 -11.43 -15.55
N THR A 251 -0.81 -11.75 -14.27
CA THR A 251 -1.43 -11.07 -13.12
C THR A 251 -0.50 -10.11 -12.40
N GLY A 252 0.73 -9.93 -12.92
CA GLY A 252 1.82 -9.26 -12.22
C GLY A 252 2.78 -10.27 -11.58
N VAL A 253 4.07 -9.94 -11.63
CA VAL A 253 5.13 -10.70 -10.97
C VAL A 253 5.05 -10.45 -9.47
N THR A 254 5.17 -11.53 -8.69
CA THR A 254 5.16 -11.51 -7.23
C THR A 254 6.55 -11.80 -6.68
N VAL A 255 6.79 -11.50 -5.40
CA VAL A 255 8.03 -11.88 -4.69
C VAL A 255 8.26 -13.39 -4.78
N LEU A 256 7.21 -14.19 -4.66
CA LEU A 256 7.32 -15.65 -4.78
C LEU A 256 7.84 -16.08 -6.15
N ASP A 257 7.44 -15.39 -7.23
CA ASP A 257 7.94 -15.69 -8.57
C ASP A 257 9.46 -15.42 -8.66
N VAL A 258 9.93 -14.28 -8.13
CA VAL A 258 11.36 -13.92 -8.10
C VAL A 258 12.16 -14.92 -7.26
N VAL A 259 11.67 -15.24 -6.07
CA VAL A 259 12.32 -16.20 -5.16
C VAL A 259 12.37 -17.57 -5.82
N THR A 260 11.30 -18.03 -6.47
CA THR A 260 11.29 -19.32 -7.17
C THR A 260 12.36 -19.38 -8.27
N THR A 261 12.53 -18.29 -9.02
CA THR A 261 13.58 -18.17 -10.04
C THR A 261 14.98 -18.26 -9.43
N ILE A 262 15.25 -17.56 -8.33
CA ILE A 262 16.55 -17.66 -7.63
C ILE A 262 16.78 -19.08 -7.12
N TYR A 263 15.74 -19.69 -6.52
CA TYR A 263 15.80 -21.04 -5.96
C TYR A 263 16.11 -22.13 -6.98
N ALA A 264 15.72 -21.93 -8.24
CA ALA A 264 16.04 -22.88 -9.32
C ALA A 264 17.55 -23.01 -9.56
N ASP A 265 18.31 -21.96 -9.23
CA ASP A 265 19.72 -21.81 -9.59
C ASP A 265 20.65 -21.86 -8.37
N LEU A 266 20.11 -21.87 -7.14
CA LEU A 266 20.88 -21.88 -5.89
C LEU A 266 21.95 -22.97 -5.83
N ASP A 267 21.63 -24.16 -6.34
CA ASP A 267 22.49 -25.36 -6.25
C ASP A 267 23.30 -25.61 -7.53
N LEU A 268 23.21 -24.71 -8.52
CA LEU A 268 24.03 -24.80 -9.74
C LEU A 268 25.47 -24.42 -9.41
N ARG A 269 26.40 -25.13 -10.05
CA ARG A 269 27.83 -24.84 -9.89
C ARG A 269 28.20 -23.57 -10.66
N LEU A 270 28.81 -22.64 -9.94
CA LEU A 270 29.43 -21.46 -10.52
C LEU A 270 30.68 -21.87 -11.31
N THR A 271 30.82 -21.30 -12.51
CA THR A 271 32.01 -21.36 -13.34
C THR A 271 33.16 -20.58 -12.71
N GLU A 272 34.40 -20.83 -13.16
CA GLU A 272 35.57 -20.09 -12.66
C GLU A 272 35.48 -18.58 -12.94
N ASP A 273 34.79 -18.20 -14.02
CA ASP A 273 34.56 -16.79 -14.37
C ASP A 273 33.54 -16.15 -13.42
N GLU A 274 32.39 -16.80 -13.20
CA GLU A 274 31.38 -16.35 -12.22
C GLU A 274 31.97 -16.25 -10.81
N GLN A 275 32.77 -17.22 -10.37
CA GLN A 275 33.48 -17.14 -9.09
C GLN A 275 34.48 -15.97 -9.05
N SER A 276 35.13 -15.65 -10.17
CA SER A 276 36.01 -14.48 -10.26
C SER A 276 35.24 -13.17 -10.16
N GLN A 277 34.06 -13.09 -10.78
CA GLN A 277 33.19 -11.92 -10.74
C GLN A 277 32.58 -11.74 -9.36
N LEU A 278 32.10 -12.82 -8.74
CA LEU A 278 31.66 -12.84 -7.35
C LEU A 278 32.80 -12.35 -6.45
N ALA A 279 34.01 -12.90 -6.56
CA ALA A 279 35.16 -12.43 -5.78
C ALA A 279 35.43 -10.93 -5.95
N HIS A 280 35.29 -10.41 -7.16
CA HIS A 280 35.46 -8.98 -7.43
C HIS A 280 34.37 -8.16 -6.74
N HIS A 281 33.11 -8.57 -6.86
CA HIS A 281 31.98 -7.89 -6.24
C HIS A 281 32.06 -7.93 -4.71
N LEU A 282 32.38 -9.09 -4.13
CA LEU A 282 32.58 -9.25 -2.69
C LEU A 282 33.73 -8.36 -2.19
N ASN A 283 34.85 -8.28 -2.91
CA ASN A 283 35.97 -7.41 -2.52
C ASN A 283 35.64 -5.92 -2.57
N LEU A 284 34.83 -5.49 -3.54
CA LEU A 284 34.39 -4.09 -3.62
C LEU A 284 33.40 -3.74 -2.50
N SER A 285 32.50 -4.67 -2.17
CA SER A 285 31.46 -4.47 -1.15
C SER A 285 31.99 -4.65 0.28
N PHE A 286 32.93 -5.58 0.51
CA PHE A 286 33.31 -6.09 1.83
C PHE A 286 34.76 -5.79 2.21
N ASN A 287 35.19 -4.55 2.01
CA ASN A 287 36.53 -4.03 2.35
C ASN A 287 37.04 -4.38 3.78
N SER A 288 36.20 -4.93 4.66
CA SER A 288 36.50 -5.30 6.05
C SER A 288 36.93 -6.76 6.29
N ASN A 289 36.60 -7.73 5.44
CA ASN A 289 36.68 -9.15 5.86
C ASN A 289 37.90 -9.95 5.38
N GLY A 290 38.79 -9.36 4.59
CA GLY A 290 40.08 -9.96 4.26
C GLY A 290 40.00 -11.28 3.48
N LEU A 291 38.85 -11.58 2.86
CA LEU A 291 38.66 -12.71 1.97
C LEU A 291 39.61 -12.58 0.78
N THR A 292 40.57 -13.48 0.67
CA THR A 292 41.43 -13.55 -0.51
C THR A 292 40.65 -14.14 -1.68
N LYS A 293 41.13 -13.91 -2.92
CA LYS A 293 40.50 -14.50 -4.11
C LYS A 293 40.48 -16.03 -3.99
N GLU A 294 41.55 -16.60 -3.45
CA GLU A 294 41.72 -18.03 -3.18
C GLU A 294 40.67 -18.55 -2.19
N ASP A 295 40.33 -17.78 -1.15
CA ASP A 295 39.26 -18.14 -0.22
C ASP A 295 37.91 -18.20 -0.92
N VAL A 296 37.65 -17.26 -1.85
CA VAL A 296 36.38 -17.25 -2.59
C VAL A 296 36.26 -18.51 -3.46
N TYR A 297 37.29 -18.85 -4.22
CA TYR A 297 37.31 -20.08 -5.04
C TYR A 297 37.17 -21.36 -4.22
N ALA A 298 37.70 -21.37 -2.99
CA ALA A 298 37.64 -22.53 -2.10
C ALA A 298 36.28 -22.68 -1.39
N ARG A 299 35.53 -21.58 -1.21
CA ARG A 299 34.30 -21.56 -0.40
C ARG A 299 33.02 -21.48 -1.23
N PHE A 300 33.03 -20.75 -2.34
CA PHE A 300 31.81 -20.43 -3.09
C PHE A 300 31.74 -21.24 -4.38
N HIS A 301 31.12 -22.41 -4.31
CA HIS A 301 30.94 -23.27 -5.47
C HIS A 301 29.56 -23.09 -6.11
N THR A 302 28.60 -22.59 -5.36
CA THR A 302 27.19 -22.38 -5.76
C THR A 302 26.70 -21.03 -5.27
N LEU A 303 25.58 -20.55 -5.82
CA LEU A 303 24.90 -19.35 -5.28
C LEU A 303 24.42 -19.55 -3.84
N ARG A 304 24.05 -20.78 -3.45
CA ARG A 304 23.69 -21.10 -2.07
C ARG A 304 24.86 -20.83 -1.12
N ASP A 305 26.08 -21.21 -1.51
CA ASP A 305 27.26 -20.94 -0.69
C ASP A 305 27.45 -19.43 -0.50
N ALA A 306 27.23 -18.64 -1.55
CA ALA A 306 27.32 -17.17 -1.49
C ALA A 306 26.27 -16.58 -0.55
N LEU A 307 25.01 -17.03 -0.68
CA LEU A 307 23.90 -16.56 0.14
C LEU A 307 23.90 -17.10 1.59
N ASN A 308 24.78 -18.05 1.92
CA ASN A 308 25.01 -18.47 3.30
C ASN A 308 25.95 -17.51 4.05
N GLU A 309 26.75 -16.72 3.33
CA GLU A 309 27.72 -15.79 3.91
C GLU A 309 27.33 -14.33 3.68
N CYS A 310 26.42 -14.08 2.72
CA CYS A 310 25.88 -12.77 2.40
C CYS A 310 24.36 -12.87 2.31
N HIS A 311 23.65 -11.77 2.58
CA HIS A 311 22.21 -11.67 2.33
C HIS A 311 21.93 -10.70 1.19
N ILE A 312 20.78 -10.89 0.53
CA ILE A 312 20.26 -9.90 -0.42
C ILE A 312 19.61 -8.79 0.41
N ASN A 313 20.22 -7.60 0.41
CA ASN A 313 19.67 -6.44 1.13
C ASN A 313 18.47 -5.86 0.36
N GLU A 314 18.61 -5.70 -0.95
CA GLU A 314 17.57 -5.15 -1.81
C GLU A 314 17.67 -5.64 -3.26
N PHE A 315 16.57 -5.51 -4.00
CA PHE A 315 16.59 -5.53 -5.46
C PHE A 315 16.30 -4.11 -5.94
N TYR A 316 17.22 -3.52 -6.71
CA TYR A 316 17.01 -2.19 -7.27
C TYR A 316 16.88 -2.26 -8.79
N TYR A 317 16.02 -1.39 -9.33
CA TYR A 317 15.92 -1.16 -10.76
C TYR A 317 17.09 -0.28 -11.20
N ASP A 318 17.97 -0.82 -12.04
CA ASP A 318 19.18 -0.12 -12.49
C ASP A 318 18.94 0.87 -13.65
N GLY A 319 17.71 0.93 -14.17
CA GLY A 319 17.33 1.73 -15.34
C GLY A 319 17.36 0.96 -16.66
N THR A 320 17.93 -0.24 -16.67
CA THR A 320 18.09 -1.09 -17.85
C THR A 320 16.80 -1.85 -18.15
N VAL A 321 16.48 -2.00 -19.44
CA VAL A 321 15.33 -2.77 -19.91
C VAL A 321 15.78 -3.77 -20.96
N ILE A 322 15.74 -5.06 -20.64
CA ILE A 322 16.12 -6.15 -21.53
C ILE A 322 14.86 -6.83 -22.07
N ASN A 323 14.72 -6.89 -23.39
CA ASN A 323 13.56 -7.49 -24.05
C ASN A 323 12.19 -6.94 -23.56
N GLY A 324 12.19 -5.65 -23.17
CA GLY A 324 11.03 -4.99 -22.60
C GLY A 324 10.71 -5.38 -21.16
N ALA A 325 11.60 -6.06 -20.44
CA ALA A 325 11.49 -6.30 -19.00
C ALA A 325 12.49 -5.40 -18.24
N PRO A 326 12.04 -4.67 -17.20
CA PRO A 326 12.96 -3.93 -16.32
C PRO A 326 13.92 -4.89 -15.63
N MET A 327 15.20 -4.55 -15.64
CA MET A 327 16.25 -5.30 -14.97
C MET A 327 16.32 -4.89 -13.50
N PHE A 328 16.23 -5.89 -12.62
CA PHE A 328 16.40 -5.72 -11.19
C PHE A 328 17.66 -6.45 -10.75
N ILE A 329 18.62 -5.72 -10.20
CA ILE A 329 19.89 -6.27 -9.77
C ILE A 329 19.82 -6.53 -8.25
N PRO A 330 20.17 -7.74 -7.78
CA PRO A 330 20.30 -8.00 -6.36
C PRO A 330 21.52 -7.26 -5.80
N ASN A 331 21.33 -6.52 -4.72
CA ASN A 331 22.40 -5.92 -3.94
C ASN A 331 22.75 -6.86 -2.78
N LEU A 332 23.95 -7.46 -2.83
CA LEU A 332 24.45 -8.35 -1.79
C LEU A 332 25.13 -7.53 -0.68
N GLN A 333 24.78 -7.85 0.57
CA GLN A 333 25.37 -7.28 1.76
C GLN A 333 25.83 -8.39 2.70
N GLU A 334 26.84 -8.11 3.50
CA GLU A 334 27.41 -9.05 4.47
C GLU A 334 26.64 -8.97 5.78
N ASP A 335 26.52 -10.12 6.45
CA ASP A 335 25.86 -10.26 7.76
C ASP A 335 26.59 -9.52 8.90
#